data_AF-A0A382F4N8-F1
#
_entry.id   AF-A0A382F4N8-F1
#
_cell.length_a   1.000
_cell.length_b   1.000
_cell.length_c   1.000
_cell.angle_alpha   90.00
_cell.angle_beta   90.00
_cell.angle_gamma   90.00
#
_symmetry.space_group_name_H-M   'P 1'
#
loop_
_entity.id
_entity.type
_entity.pdbx_description
1 polymer ?
#
loop_
_entity_poly.entity_id
_entity_poly.type
_entity_poly.pdbx_seq_one_letter_code
_entity_poly.pdbx_strand_id
1 'polypeptide(L)'
;MFPTISWVSLGLVLAGIVVHCLVSPPRRSAKGEAAKSICDGDRSLLAKLKCLACPLALGSLIVLFITGFVGRLFFGELMTGYTLMLHVGLAPVFVVCLGFIVITWGHQCLLNDTDRQRLGSLLCLNKPDSGGTPDLGWKLTFWLAMFLAVPASLSMVLGMFPIFGTHGQETLLCLHQYSSLALTLAVMIHVYLVIRRKALCS
;
A
#
# COMPACT_ATOMS: atom_id res chain seq x y z
N MET A 1 0.83 -9.60 -22.08
CA MET A 1 1.82 -8.67 -21.48
C MET A 1 1.66 -8.53 -19.97
N PHE A 2 0.44 -8.36 -19.46
CA PHE A 2 0.19 -8.18 -18.03
C PHE A 2 0.82 -9.24 -17.09
N PRO A 3 0.75 -10.56 -17.35
CA PRO A 3 1.35 -11.55 -16.46
C PRO A 3 2.87 -11.41 -16.34
N THR A 4 3.56 -11.16 -17.45
CA THR A 4 5.01 -10.94 -17.47
C THR A 4 5.39 -9.71 -16.65
N ILE A 5 4.70 -8.58 -16.85
CA ILE A 5 4.95 -7.34 -16.10
C ILE A 5 4.71 -7.56 -14.61
N SER A 6 3.65 -8.29 -14.25
CA SER A 6 3.31 -8.61 -12.86
C SER A 6 4.39 -9.46 -12.19
N TRP A 7 4.84 -10.54 -12.83
CA TRP A 7 5.90 -11.40 -12.31
C TRP A 7 7.23 -10.67 -12.15
N VAL A 8 7.63 -9.91 -13.17
CA VAL A 8 8.88 -9.13 -13.14
C VAL A 8 8.84 -8.08 -12.03
N SER A 9 7.75 -7.32 -11.92
CA SER A 9 7.63 -6.25 -10.91
C SER A 9 7.53 -6.78 -9.48
N LEU A 10 6.74 -7.84 -9.24
CA LEU A 10 6.66 -8.50 -7.94
C LEU A 10 8.01 -9.10 -7.54
N GLY A 11 8.67 -9.80 -8.47
CA GLY A 11 10.00 -10.37 -8.25
C GLY A 11 11.05 -9.29 -7.92
N LEU A 12 11.04 -8.18 -8.67
CA LEU A 12 11.96 -7.06 -8.46
C LEU A 12 11.78 -6.40 -7.09
N VAL A 13 10.54 -6.12 -6.68
CA VAL A 13 10.27 -5.52 -5.37
C VAL A 13 10.62 -6.48 -4.23
N LEU A 14 10.29 -7.77 -4.35
CA LEU A 14 10.67 -8.78 -3.35
C LEU A 14 12.19 -8.92 -3.25
N ALA A 15 12.89 -9.05 -4.38
CA ALA A 15 14.35 -9.13 -4.40
C ALA A 15 14.98 -7.86 -3.81
N GLY A 16 14.48 -6.67 -4.15
CA GLY A 16 14.94 -5.41 -3.59
C GLY A 16 14.76 -5.33 -2.07
N ILE A 17 13.60 -5.77 -1.56
CA ILE A 17 13.33 -5.85 -0.11
C ILE A 17 14.31 -6.83 0.56
N VAL A 18 14.53 -8.02 -0.01
CA VAL A 18 15.43 -9.04 0.52
C VAL A 18 16.88 -8.54 0.53
N VAL A 19 17.37 -7.98 -0.58
CA VAL A 19 18.71 -7.41 -0.67
C VAL A 19 18.89 -6.28 0.34
N HIS A 20 17.92 -5.37 0.46
CA HIS A 20 18.00 -4.27 1.44
C HIS A 20 17.96 -4.77 2.90
N CYS A 21 17.23 -5.86 3.17
CA CYS A 21 17.28 -6.55 4.46
C CYS A 21 18.66 -7.16 4.75
N LEU A 22 19.30 -7.79 3.77
CA LEU A 22 20.60 -8.44 3.92
C LEU A 22 21.75 -7.44 4.04
N VAL A 23 21.74 -6.38 3.23
CA VAL A 23 22.81 -5.36 3.21
C VAL A 23 22.73 -4.44 4.43
N SER A 24 21.53 -4.13 4.90
CA SER A 24 21.31 -3.23 6.03
C SER A 24 20.50 -3.97 7.10
N PRO A 25 21.06 -4.93 7.84
CA PRO A 25 20.33 -5.61 8.89
C PRO A 25 19.84 -4.58 9.92
N PRO A 26 18.59 -4.69 10.41
CA PRO A 26 18.11 -3.82 11.47
C PRO A 26 19.05 -3.97 12.67
N ARG A 27 19.71 -2.88 13.07
CA ARG A 27 20.51 -2.86 14.29
C ARG A 27 19.55 -3.12 15.46
N ARG A 28 19.54 -4.35 15.95
CA ARG A 28 18.80 -4.75 17.14
C ARG A 28 19.42 -4.01 18.32
N SER A 29 18.83 -2.88 18.71
CA SER A 29 19.21 -2.23 19.96
C SER A 29 18.90 -3.19 21.11
N ALA A 30 19.89 -3.42 21.97
CA ALA A 30 19.73 -4.30 23.11
C ALA A 30 18.75 -3.68 24.12
N LYS A 31 17.60 -4.35 24.30
CA LYS A 31 16.72 -4.41 25.47
C LYS A 31 16.75 -3.21 26.44
N GLY A 32 15.66 -2.44 26.49
CA GLY A 32 15.32 -1.54 27.58
C GLY A 32 13.81 -1.45 27.74
N GLU A 33 13.33 -1.71 28.95
CA GLU A 33 11.94 -1.94 29.32
C GLU A 33 10.98 -0.76 29.08
N ALA A 34 9.70 -1.13 28.92
CA ALA A 34 8.49 -0.46 29.38
C ALA A 34 7.48 -0.15 28.27
N ALA A 35 6.69 -1.18 27.97
CA ALA A 35 5.29 -1.02 27.60
C ALA A 35 4.56 -0.24 28.71
N LYS A 36 4.67 1.09 28.70
CA LYS A 36 3.77 1.94 29.49
C LYS A 36 2.61 2.34 28.58
N SER A 37 1.58 1.50 28.67
CA SER A 37 0.23 1.74 28.17
C SER A 37 -0.21 3.17 28.51
N ILE A 38 -0.27 4.02 27.49
CA ILE A 38 -0.97 5.31 27.55
C ILE A 38 -2.44 4.99 27.27
N CYS A 39 -3.14 4.53 28.31
CA CYS A 39 -4.59 4.58 28.36
C CYS A 39 -5.00 6.01 28.73
N ASP A 40 -5.42 6.77 27.73
CA ASP A 40 -6.17 8.00 27.92
C ASP A 40 -7.47 7.86 27.11
N GLY A 41 -8.61 7.97 27.79
CA GLY A 41 -9.85 7.25 27.50
C GLY A 41 -10.46 7.46 26.12
N ASP A 42 -10.23 8.62 25.50
CA ASP A 42 -10.80 8.98 24.18
C ASP A 42 -9.85 8.67 23.02
N ARG A 43 -8.53 8.78 23.26
CA ARG A 43 -7.47 8.25 22.38
C ARG A 43 -7.49 6.72 22.32
N SER A 44 -8.02 6.05 23.33
CA SER A 44 -8.03 4.59 23.43
C SER A 44 -8.94 3.94 22.39
N LEU A 45 -10.12 4.51 22.10
CA LEU A 45 -11.06 3.96 21.11
C LEU A 45 -10.58 4.24 19.69
N LEU A 46 -10.14 5.46 19.40
CA LEU A 46 -9.50 5.79 18.12
C LEU A 46 -8.26 4.91 17.88
N ALA A 47 -7.41 4.72 18.90
CA ALA A 47 -6.23 3.85 18.79
C ALA A 47 -6.62 2.38 18.58
N LYS A 48 -7.66 1.88 19.26
CA LYS A 48 -8.21 0.54 19.04
C LYS A 48 -8.79 0.38 17.64
N LEU A 49 -9.59 1.35 17.16
CA LEU A 49 -10.13 1.35 15.81
C LEU A 49 -9.03 1.41 14.76
N LYS A 50 -7.98 2.22 14.94
CA LYS A 50 -6.80 2.22 14.07
C LYS A 50 -6.08 0.88 14.09
N CYS A 51 -5.95 0.28 15.26
CA CYS A 51 -5.34 -1.04 15.45
C CYS A 51 -6.14 -2.15 14.75
N LEU A 52 -7.47 -2.01 14.61
CA LEU A 52 -8.34 -2.93 13.89
C LEU A 52 -8.40 -2.64 12.39
N ALA A 53 -8.45 -1.36 11.99
CA ALA A 53 -8.58 -0.93 10.60
C ALA A 53 -7.34 -1.27 9.77
N CYS A 54 -6.13 -1.14 10.33
CA CYS A 54 -4.90 -1.49 9.63
C CYS A 54 -4.80 -2.98 9.23
N PRO A 55 -4.93 -3.96 10.14
CA PRO A 55 -4.90 -5.37 9.77
C PRO A 55 -6.12 -5.77 8.92
N LEU A 56 -7.28 -5.14 9.11
CA LEU A 56 -8.45 -5.40 8.26
C LEU A 56 -8.24 -4.89 6.83
N ALA A 57 -7.66 -3.69 6.64
CA ALA A 57 -7.28 -3.16 5.34
C ALA A 57 -6.21 -4.05 4.67
N LEU A 58 -5.20 -4.48 5.43
CA LEU A 58 -4.16 -5.36 4.90
C LEU A 58 -4.70 -6.74 4.53
N GLY A 59 -5.53 -7.33 5.40
CA GLY A 59 -6.16 -8.63 5.17
C GLY A 59 -7.09 -8.60 3.96
N SER A 60 -7.94 -7.56 3.86
CA SER A 60 -8.80 -7.38 2.68
C SER A 60 -7.98 -7.18 1.41
N LEU A 61 -6.90 -6.38 1.44
CA LEU A 61 -6.00 -6.23 0.30
C LEU A 61 -5.33 -7.55 -0.12
N ILE A 62 -4.90 -8.39 0.84
CA ILE A 62 -4.32 -9.71 0.53
C ILE A 62 -5.35 -10.58 -0.17
N VAL A 63 -6.59 -10.60 0.33
CA VAL A 63 -7.66 -11.40 -0.28
C VAL A 63 -8.01 -10.87 -1.68
N LEU A 64 -8.09 -9.55 -1.86
CA LEU A 64 -8.29 -8.91 -3.16
C LEU A 64 -7.15 -9.21 -4.13
N PHE A 65 -5.91 -9.21 -3.64
CA PHE A 65 -4.74 -9.59 -4.42
C PHE A 65 -4.81 -11.05 -4.86
N ILE A 66 -5.06 -11.98 -3.93
CA ILE A 66 -5.18 -13.41 -4.25
C ILE A 66 -6.28 -13.63 -5.28
N THR A 67 -7.47 -13.11 -5.01
CA THR A 67 -8.63 -13.32 -5.89
C THR A 67 -8.47 -12.65 -7.25
N GLY A 68 -7.89 -11.44 -7.28
CA GLY A 68 -7.66 -10.65 -8.50
C GLY A 68 -6.51 -11.15 -9.38
N PHE A 69 -5.42 -11.62 -8.76
CA PHE A 69 -4.19 -11.95 -9.48
C PHE A 69 -3.99 -13.46 -9.69
N VAL A 70 -4.42 -14.35 -8.79
CA VAL A 70 -4.12 -15.79 -8.92
C VAL A 70 -4.73 -16.37 -10.19
N GLY A 71 -6.03 -16.15 -10.42
CA GLY A 71 -6.69 -16.63 -11.65
C GLY A 71 -6.00 -16.12 -12.92
N ARG A 72 -5.65 -14.83 -12.91
CA ARG A 72 -5.06 -14.14 -14.06
C ARG A 72 -3.60 -14.52 -14.32
N LEU A 73 -2.81 -14.77 -13.27
CA LEU A 73 -1.38 -15.08 -13.37
C LEU A 73 -1.12 -16.56 -13.68
N PHE A 74 -1.93 -17.46 -13.14
CA PHE A 74 -1.72 -18.90 -13.32
C PHE A 74 -2.51 -19.48 -14.49
N PHE A 75 -3.75 -19.04 -14.70
CA PHE A 75 -4.65 -19.62 -15.69
C PHE A 75 -4.93 -18.69 -16.88
N GLY A 76 -4.54 -17.41 -16.80
CA GLY A 76 -4.80 -16.41 -17.84
C GLY A 76 -6.28 -15.98 -17.93
N GLU A 77 -7.15 -16.61 -17.15
CA GLU A 77 -8.60 -16.40 -17.17
C GLU A 77 -9.01 -15.13 -16.42
N LEU A 78 -10.18 -14.61 -16.78
CA LEU A 78 -10.85 -13.54 -16.04
C LEU A 78 -11.54 -14.13 -14.80
N MET A 79 -11.71 -13.34 -13.75
CA MET A 79 -12.39 -13.77 -12.53
C MET A 79 -13.86 -14.11 -12.81
N THR A 80 -14.30 -15.28 -12.37
CA THR A 80 -15.69 -15.73 -12.50
C THR A 80 -16.22 -16.33 -11.19
N GLY A 81 -17.54 -16.50 -11.11
CA GLY A 81 -18.21 -17.23 -10.02
C GLY A 81 -17.97 -16.67 -8.62
N TYR A 82 -17.75 -17.56 -7.65
CA TYR A 82 -17.58 -17.21 -6.23
C TYR A 82 -16.36 -16.33 -5.97
N THR A 83 -15.28 -16.48 -6.75
CA THR A 83 -14.07 -15.66 -6.62
C THR A 83 -14.37 -14.19 -6.93
N LEU A 84 -15.19 -13.94 -7.95
CA LEU A 84 -15.66 -12.59 -8.30
C LEU A 84 -16.56 -12.01 -7.20
N MET A 85 -17.52 -12.79 -6.72
CA MET A 85 -18.42 -12.35 -5.64
C MET A 85 -17.65 -11.94 -4.37
N LEU A 86 -16.65 -12.73 -4.00
CA LEU A 86 -15.81 -12.47 -2.84
C LEU A 86 -14.93 -11.22 -3.06
N HIS A 87 -14.34 -11.06 -4.24
CA HIS A 87 -13.52 -9.88 -4.57
C HIS A 87 -14.34 -8.59 -4.54
N VAL A 88 -15.49 -8.58 -5.22
CA VAL A 88 -16.38 -7.41 -5.25
C VAL A 88 -16.98 -7.16 -3.86
N GLY A 89 -17.26 -8.19 -3.08
CA GLY A 89 -17.78 -8.05 -1.71
C GLY A 89 -16.77 -7.47 -0.72
N LEU A 90 -15.48 -7.79 -0.84
CA LEU A 90 -14.43 -7.27 0.04
C LEU A 90 -13.84 -5.93 -0.41
N ALA A 91 -14.00 -5.55 -1.68
CA ALA A 91 -13.48 -4.29 -2.20
C ALA A 91 -14.03 -3.06 -1.42
N PRO A 92 -15.34 -2.94 -1.13
CA PRO A 92 -15.87 -1.85 -0.31
C PRO A 92 -15.29 -1.83 1.11
N VAL A 93 -15.07 -2.98 1.73
CA VAL A 93 -14.47 -3.08 3.07
C VAL A 93 -13.06 -2.49 3.05
N PHE A 94 -12.26 -2.85 2.04
CA PHE A 94 -10.93 -2.28 1.84
C PHE A 94 -10.98 -0.76 1.68
N VAL A 95 -11.85 -0.24 0.80
CA VAL A 95 -11.98 1.20 0.53
C VAL A 95 -12.40 1.98 1.78
N VAL A 96 -13.37 1.48 2.55
CA VAL A 96 -13.83 2.11 3.79
C VAL A 96 -12.72 2.14 4.84
N CYS A 97 -12.01 1.02 5.03
CA CYS A 97 -10.88 0.97 5.95
C CYS A 97 -9.76 1.92 5.52
N LEU A 98 -9.48 2.02 4.22
CA LEU A 98 -8.49 2.94 3.68
C LEU A 98 -8.87 4.39 3.95
N GLY A 99 -10.14 4.77 3.70
CA GLY A 99 -10.64 6.10 4.03
C GLY A 99 -10.49 6.44 5.51
N PHE A 100 -10.80 5.49 6.40
CA PHE A 100 -10.58 5.65 7.84
C PHE A 100 -9.10 5.83 8.19
N ILE A 101 -8.20 5.07 7.56
CA ILE A 101 -6.75 5.22 7.74
C ILE A 101 -6.27 6.59 7.26
N VAL A 102 -6.77 7.09 6.12
CA VAL A 102 -6.43 8.44 5.62
C VAL A 102 -6.84 9.51 6.61
N ILE A 103 -8.07 9.47 7.12
CA ILE A 103 -8.57 10.48 8.07
C ILE A 103 -7.78 10.44 9.38
N THR A 104 -7.51 9.24 9.90
CA THR A 104 -6.90 9.09 11.22
C THR A 104 -5.38 9.16 11.22
N TRP A 105 -4.71 8.78 10.14
CA TRP A 105 -3.26 8.71 10.01
C TRP A 105 -2.69 9.78 9.06
N GLY A 106 -3.50 10.34 8.16
CA GLY A 106 -3.05 11.32 7.16
C GLY A 106 -2.28 12.50 7.76
N HIS A 107 -2.70 12.98 8.94
CA HIS A 107 -2.00 14.05 9.66
C HIS A 107 -0.55 13.68 10.03
N GLN A 108 -0.28 12.42 10.38
CA GLN A 108 1.09 11.96 10.70
C GLN A 108 1.94 11.75 9.45
N CYS A 109 1.30 11.57 8.29
CA CYS A 109 1.95 11.44 6.99
C CYS A 109 2.09 12.78 6.25
N LEU A 110 1.75 13.92 6.88
CA LEU A 110 1.96 15.22 6.26
C LEU A 110 3.44 15.42 5.93
N LEU A 111 3.68 15.88 4.69
CA LEU A 111 4.99 16.24 4.20
C LEU A 111 5.35 17.63 4.76
N ASN A 112 6.34 17.66 5.65
CA ASN A 112 6.83 18.90 6.24
C ASN A 112 7.71 19.67 5.24
N ASP A 113 8.05 20.92 5.53
CA ASP A 113 8.89 21.74 4.63
C ASP A 113 10.27 21.10 4.37
N THR A 114 10.83 20.44 5.39
CA THR A 114 12.07 19.66 5.28
C THR A 114 11.92 18.46 4.33
N ASP A 115 10.76 17.79 4.34
CA ASP A 115 10.44 16.69 3.43
C ASP A 115 10.29 17.19 1.99
N ARG A 116 9.66 18.36 1.79
CA ARG A 116 9.50 19.00 0.49
C ARG A 116 10.82 19.45 -0.13
N GLN A 117 11.69 20.07 0.67
CA GLN A 117 13.02 20.48 0.23
C GLN A 117 13.87 19.27 -0.18
N ARG A 118 13.78 18.17 0.57
CA ARG A 118 14.45 16.89 0.23
C ARG A 118 13.88 16.27 -1.04
N LEU A 119 12.56 16.23 -1.20
CA LEU A 119 11.93 15.75 -2.43
C LEU A 119 12.38 16.56 -3.64
N GLY A 120 12.44 17.89 -3.51
CA GLY A 120 12.98 18.78 -4.54
C GLY A 120 14.45 18.46 -4.88
N SER A 121 15.29 18.23 -3.87
CA SER A 121 16.70 17.85 -4.10
C SER A 121 16.85 16.52 -4.85
N LEU A 122 16.00 15.53 -4.57
CA LEU A 122 15.98 14.23 -5.24
C LEU A 122 15.50 14.35 -6.69
N LEU A 123 14.45 15.14 -6.94
CA LEU A 123 13.95 15.42 -8.29
C LEU A 123 14.99 16.14 -9.15
N CYS A 124 15.79 17.02 -8.54
CA CYS A 124 16.91 17.69 -9.18
C CYS A 124 18.17 16.82 -9.30
N LEU A 125 18.12 15.52 -8.95
CA LEU A 125 19.25 14.59 -8.96
C LEU A 125 20.48 15.09 -8.18
N ASN A 126 20.26 15.99 -7.21
CA ASN A 126 21.31 16.47 -6.33
C ASN A 126 21.63 15.39 -5.29
N LYS A 127 22.91 15.27 -4.93
CA LYS A 127 23.37 14.27 -3.97
C LYS A 127 22.61 14.43 -2.65
N PRO A 128 21.81 13.44 -2.22
CA PRO A 128 21.07 13.55 -0.98
C PRO A 128 22.04 13.55 0.20
N ASP A 129 21.80 14.46 1.15
CA ASP A 129 22.53 14.53 2.40
C ASP A 129 22.31 13.20 3.16
N SER A 130 23.38 12.43 3.35
CA SER A 130 23.39 11.00 3.65
C SER A 130 23.00 10.62 5.09
N GLY A 131 22.18 11.45 5.75
CA GLY A 131 21.97 11.39 7.21
C GLY A 131 20.61 10.89 7.71
N GLY A 132 19.59 10.65 6.88
CA GLY A 132 18.24 10.42 7.43
C GLY A 132 17.18 9.90 6.47
N THR A 133 17.50 8.87 5.70
CA THR A 133 16.66 8.23 4.68
C THR A 133 15.33 7.57 5.13
N PRO A 134 15.09 7.17 6.40
CA PRO A 134 13.87 6.41 6.71
C PRO A 134 12.58 7.21 6.68
N ASP A 135 12.60 8.51 7.00
CA ASP A 135 11.37 9.23 7.38
C ASP A 135 10.57 9.82 6.19
N LEU A 136 11.23 10.08 5.04
CA LEU A 136 10.55 10.56 3.84
C LEU A 136 9.87 9.43 3.05
N GLY A 137 10.54 8.28 2.94
CA GLY A 137 10.09 7.18 2.08
C GLY A 137 8.76 6.56 2.52
N TRP A 138 8.53 6.39 3.82
CA TRP A 138 7.28 5.80 4.32
C TRP A 138 6.08 6.77 4.13
N LYS A 139 6.28 8.09 4.28
CA LYS A 139 5.25 9.10 4.00
C LYS A 139 4.92 9.16 2.52
N LEU A 140 5.95 9.14 1.65
CA LEU A 140 5.75 9.18 0.21
C LEU A 140 5.01 7.94 -0.29
N THR A 141 5.42 6.75 0.17
CA THR A 141 4.75 5.48 -0.18
C THR A 141 3.33 5.40 0.36
N PHE A 142 3.04 6.01 1.52
CA PHE A 142 1.68 6.16 2.02
C PHE A 142 0.80 6.93 1.03
N TRP A 143 1.21 8.16 0.67
CA TRP A 143 0.43 8.99 -0.26
C TRP A 143 0.34 8.39 -1.65
N LEU A 144 1.40 7.73 -2.12
CA LEU A 144 1.39 7.00 -3.38
C LEU A 144 0.36 5.86 -3.36
N ALA A 145 0.29 5.08 -2.27
CA ALA A 145 -0.71 4.04 -2.13
C ALA A 145 -2.14 4.62 -2.08
N MET A 146 -2.36 5.72 -1.36
CA MET A 146 -3.67 6.38 -1.34
C MET A 146 -4.07 6.89 -2.72
N PHE A 147 -3.13 7.51 -3.43
CA PHE A 147 -3.34 8.00 -4.79
C PHE A 147 -3.67 6.86 -5.75
N LEU A 148 -2.97 5.72 -5.67
CA LEU A 148 -3.20 4.55 -6.53
C LEU A 148 -4.50 3.79 -6.21
N ALA A 149 -4.98 3.86 -4.96
CA ALA A 149 -6.25 3.26 -4.58
C ALA A 149 -7.45 3.92 -5.27
N VAL A 150 -7.35 5.22 -5.60
CA VAL A 150 -8.41 5.96 -6.30
C VAL A 150 -8.66 5.41 -7.72
N PRO A 151 -7.70 5.39 -8.67
CA PRO A 151 -7.92 4.83 -9.99
C PRO A 151 -8.21 3.33 -9.94
N ALA A 152 -7.63 2.57 -8.99
CA ALA A 152 -7.94 1.16 -8.83
C ALA A 152 -9.42 0.91 -8.47
N SER A 153 -9.97 1.72 -7.55
CA SER A 153 -11.37 1.56 -7.13
C SER A 153 -12.33 2.16 -8.14
N LEU A 154 -12.04 3.39 -8.59
CA LEU A 154 -12.91 4.15 -9.47
C LEU A 154 -13.07 3.49 -10.84
N SER A 155 -12.00 2.92 -11.40
CA SER A 155 -12.07 2.30 -12.73
C SER A 155 -13.07 1.14 -12.77
N MET A 156 -13.13 0.29 -11.74
CA MET A 156 -14.09 -0.82 -11.71
C MET A 156 -15.49 -0.37 -11.32
N VAL A 157 -15.64 0.58 -10.39
CA VAL A 157 -16.95 1.14 -10.09
C VAL A 157 -17.57 1.73 -11.35
N LEU A 158 -16.80 2.50 -12.13
CA LEU A 158 -17.24 3.03 -13.42
C LEU A 158 -17.49 1.93 -14.46
N GLY A 159 -16.67 0.89 -14.48
CA GLY A 159 -16.80 -0.24 -15.41
C GLY A 159 -18.08 -1.07 -15.20
N MET A 160 -18.67 -1.02 -14.00
CA MET A 160 -19.94 -1.69 -13.70
C MET A 160 -21.17 -0.97 -14.27
N PHE A 161 -21.04 0.30 -14.68
CA PHE A 161 -22.16 1.04 -15.28
C PHE A 161 -22.14 0.93 -16.81
N PRO A 162 -23.31 0.83 -17.46
CA PRO A 162 -23.41 0.76 -18.92
C PRO A 162 -23.18 2.13 -19.59
N ILE A 163 -22.47 3.04 -18.94
CA ILE A 163 -22.19 4.40 -19.43
C ILE A 163 -21.09 4.35 -20.51
N PHE A 164 -20.17 3.39 -20.38
CA PHE A 164 -19.07 3.19 -21.31
C PHE A 164 -19.39 2.05 -22.27
N GLY A 165 -19.10 2.25 -23.56
CA GLY A 165 -19.13 1.16 -24.53
C GLY A 165 -18.06 0.09 -24.23
N THR A 166 -18.07 -0.99 -25.02
CA THR A 166 -17.15 -2.14 -24.85
C THR A 166 -15.68 -1.74 -24.73
N HIS A 167 -15.21 -0.83 -25.58
CA HIS A 167 -13.83 -0.38 -25.54
C HIS A 167 -13.48 0.43 -24.28
N GLY A 168 -14.45 1.20 -23.77
CA GLY A 168 -14.28 1.92 -22.51
C GLY A 168 -14.20 0.97 -21.31
N GLN A 169 -15.03 -0.07 -21.28
CA GLN A 169 -14.97 -1.12 -20.25
C GLN A 169 -13.64 -1.88 -20.26
N GLU A 170 -13.11 -2.20 -21.44
CA GLU A 170 -11.79 -2.83 -21.58
C GLU A 170 -10.67 -1.91 -21.04
N THR A 171 -10.73 -0.62 -21.39
CA THR A 171 -9.77 0.38 -20.90
C THR A 171 -9.83 0.52 -19.38
N LEU A 172 -11.03 0.55 -18.79
CA LEU A 172 -11.24 0.61 -17.35
C LEU A 172 -10.73 -0.66 -16.64
N LEU A 173 -10.92 -1.84 -17.24
CA LEU A 173 -10.38 -3.09 -16.74
C LEU A 173 -8.85 -3.10 -16.77
N CYS A 174 -8.22 -2.64 -17.86
CA CYS A 174 -6.77 -2.49 -17.94
C CYS A 174 -6.27 -1.50 -16.88
N LEU A 175 -6.93 -0.35 -16.74
CA LEU A 175 -6.59 0.65 -15.73
C LEU A 175 -6.68 0.06 -14.32
N HIS A 176 -7.74 -0.69 -14.01
CA HIS A 176 -7.89 -1.41 -12.74
C HIS A 176 -6.73 -2.38 -12.49
N GLN A 177 -6.39 -3.19 -13.50
CA GLN A 177 -5.33 -4.20 -13.39
C GLN A 177 -3.96 -3.58 -13.08
N TYR A 178 -3.55 -2.57 -13.85
CA TYR A 178 -2.25 -1.94 -13.67
C TYR A 178 -2.18 -1.07 -12.41
N SER A 179 -3.25 -0.33 -12.08
CA SER A 179 -3.31 0.46 -10.84
C SER A 179 -3.35 -0.42 -9.60
N SER A 180 -4.07 -1.55 -9.62
CA SER A 180 -4.06 -2.54 -8.53
C SER A 180 -2.68 -3.16 -8.33
N LEU A 181 -1.98 -3.50 -9.43
CA LEU A 181 -0.60 -4.00 -9.34
C LEU A 181 0.31 -2.96 -8.69
N ALA A 182 0.28 -1.72 -9.19
CA ALA A 182 1.07 -0.62 -8.65
C ALA A 182 0.73 -0.36 -7.16
N LEU A 183 -0.55 -0.41 -6.79
CA LEU A 183 -1.01 -0.27 -5.41
C LEU A 183 -0.43 -1.37 -4.52
N THR A 184 -0.50 -2.64 -4.93
CA THR A 184 0.07 -3.75 -4.17
C THR A 184 1.56 -3.56 -3.94
N LEU A 185 2.32 -3.20 -4.99
CA LEU A 185 3.76 -2.95 -4.88
C LEU A 185 4.05 -1.77 -3.93
N ALA A 186 3.31 -0.66 -4.04
CA ALA A 186 3.45 0.48 -3.17
C ALA A 186 3.15 0.13 -1.70
N VAL A 187 2.11 -0.66 -1.43
CA VAL A 187 1.76 -1.13 -0.09
C VAL A 187 2.82 -2.08 0.47
N MET A 188 3.36 -3.00 -0.34
CA MET A 188 4.46 -3.87 0.08
C MET A 188 5.68 -3.07 0.54
N ILE A 189 6.09 -2.08 -0.27
CA ILE A 189 7.20 -1.18 0.07
C ILE A 189 6.85 -0.36 1.33
N HIS A 190 5.62 0.16 1.43
CA HIS A 190 5.19 0.93 2.60
C HIS A 190 5.25 0.12 3.89
N VAL A 191 4.65 -1.08 3.91
CA VAL A 191 4.66 -1.99 5.06
C VAL A 191 6.10 -2.33 5.45
N TYR A 192 6.95 -2.61 4.46
CA TYR A 192 8.37 -2.84 4.68
C TYR A 192 9.06 -1.67 5.40
N LEU A 193 8.88 -0.44 4.90
CA LEU A 193 9.47 0.76 5.50
C LEU A 193 8.94 1.03 6.91
N VAL A 194 7.66 0.78 7.16
CA VAL A 194 7.05 0.92 8.49
C VAL A 194 7.63 -0.08 9.49
N ILE A 195 7.77 -1.36 9.10
CA ILE A 195 8.38 -2.40 9.95
C ILE A 195 9.84 -2.03 10.27
N ARG A 196 10.60 -1.58 9.26
CA ARG A 196 11.99 -1.15 9.42
C ARG A 196 12.14 0.03 10.37
N ARG A 197 11.28 1.05 10.23
CA ARG A 197 11.28 2.21 11.13
C ARG A 197 11.00 1.80 12.57
N LYS A 198 10.01 0.93 12.80
CA LYS A 198 9.73 0.40 14.16
C LYS A 198 10.92 -0.35 14.74
N ALA A 199 11.63 -1.13 13.92
CA ALA A 199 12.82 -1.86 14.35
C ALA A 199 14.03 -0.96 14.66
N LEU A 200 14.09 0.25 14.10
CA LEU A 200 15.15 1.24 14.37
C LEU A 200 14.85 2.14 15.57
N CYS A 201 13.57 2.35 15.90
CA CYS A 201 13.13 3.19 17.01
C CYS A 201 12.81 2.40 18.30
N SER A 202 12.90 1.07 18.28
CA SER A 202 12.71 0.18 19.43
C SER A 202 14.05 -0.29 19.99
#